data_AF-A0A7Y0SIA3-F1
#
_entry.id   AF-A0A7Y0SIA3-F1
#
_cell.length_a   1.000
_cell.length_b   1.000
_cell.length_c   1.000
_cell.angle_alpha   90.00
_cell.angle_beta   90.00
_cell.angle_gamma   90.00
#
_symmetry.space_group_name_H-M   'P 1'
#
loop_
_entity.id
_entity.type
_entity.pdbx_description
1 polymer ?
#
loop_
_entity_poly.entity_id
_entity_poly.type
_entity_poly.pdbx_seq_one_letter_code
_entity_poly.pdbx_strand_id
1 'polypeptide(L)' 'GHCGFGLGATPTAVMNMGSIVSRYGPSPQAFMVVPIVGAFFIDIVNLVILQGCIAFIK' A
#
# COMPACT_ATOMS: atom_id res chain seq x y z
N GLY A 1 10.07 9.47 -14.01
CA GLY A 1 9.56 9.57 -12.63
C GLY A 1 8.34 8.70 -12.36
N HIS A 2 7.32 8.76 -13.22
CA HIS A 2 6.01 8.11 -13.00
C HIS A 2 6.05 6.57 -12.89
N CYS A 3 6.97 5.90 -13.61
CA CYS A 3 7.04 4.43 -13.59
C CYS A 3 7.32 3.84 -12.20
N GLY A 4 8.17 4.47 -11.39
CA GLY A 4 8.55 3.95 -10.07
C GLY A 4 7.46 4.13 -9.01
N PHE A 5 6.84 5.31 -8.98
CA PHE A 5 5.72 5.61 -8.06
C PHE A 5 4.46 4.82 -8.42
N GLY A 6 4.22 4.61 -9.72
CA GLY A 6 3.12 3.77 -10.20
C GLY A 6 3.35 2.28 -9.97
N LEU A 7 4.59 1.77 -10.06
CA LEU A 7 4.92 0.35 -9.82
C LEU A 7 4.75 -0.08 -8.36
N GLY A 8 5.04 0.81 -7.41
CA GLY A 8 4.94 0.54 -5.98
C GLY A 8 3.55 0.80 -5.39
N ALA A 9 2.63 1.40 -6.14
CA ALA A 9 1.29 1.70 -5.66
C ALA A 9 0.49 0.41 -5.42
N THR A 10 -0.26 0.36 -4.32
CA THR A 10 -1.16 -0.73 -3.90
C THR A 10 -1.99 -1.34 -5.05
N PRO A 11 -2.61 -0.59 -5.99
CA PRO A 11 -3.34 -1.18 -7.12
C PRO A 11 -2.45 -1.89 -8.14
N THR A 12 -1.21 -1.42 -8.34
CA THR A 12 -0.25 -2.05 -9.27
C THR A 12 0.36 -3.31 -8.68
N ALA A 13 0.60 -3.33 -7.36
CA ALA A 13 0.99 -4.55 -6.65
C ALA A 13 -0.11 -5.62 -6.74
N VAL A 14 -1.38 -5.21 -6.61
CA VAL A 14 -2.55 -6.06 -6.85
C VAL A 14 -2.60 -6.60 -8.29
N MET A 15 -2.37 -5.75 -9.29
CA MET A 15 -2.31 -6.19 -10.70
C MET A 15 -1.14 -7.14 -10.97
N ASN A 16 0.03 -6.91 -10.37
CA ASN A 16 1.17 -7.81 -10.46
C ASN A 16 0.89 -9.16 -9.80
N MET A 17 0.14 -9.20 -8.70
CA MET A 17 -0.31 -10.46 -8.13
C MET A 17 -1.26 -11.20 -9.09
N GLY A 18 -2.13 -10.49 -9.81
CA GLY A 18 -2.96 -11.10 -10.86
C GLY A 18 -2.15 -11.77 -11.98
N SER A 19 -1.03 -11.16 -12.40
CA SER A 19 -0.14 -11.74 -13.43
C SER A 19 0.64 -12.96 -12.92
N ILE A 20 1.07 -12.94 -11.65
CA ILE A 20 1.74 -14.06 -10.98
C ILE A 20 0.77 -15.23 -10.77
N VAL A 21 -0.48 -14.95 -10.37
CA VAL A 21 -1.53 -15.96 -10.19
C VAL A 21 -1.83 -16.71 -11.48
N SER A 22 -1.75 -16.04 -12.63
CA SER A 22 -1.92 -16.69 -13.95
C SER A 22 -0.83 -17.71 -14.29
N ARG A 23 0.36 -17.63 -13.67
CA ARG A 23 1.49 -18.55 -13.94
C ARG A 23 1.75 -19.55 -12.80
N TYR A 24 1.47 -19.18 -11.56
CA TYR A 24 1.84 -19.96 -10.35
C TYR A 24 0.65 -20.35 -9.47
N GLY A 25 -0.57 -19.96 -9.83
CA GLY A 25 -1.79 -20.26 -9.06
C GLY A 25 -2.13 -19.17 -8.01
N PRO A 26 -3.39 -19.13 -7.54
CA PRO A 26 -3.90 -18.07 -6.67
C PRO A 26 -3.22 -18.05 -5.30
N SER A 27 -2.77 -16.86 -4.84
CA SER A 27 -2.29 -16.62 -3.47
C SER A 27 -3.13 -15.55 -2.77
N PRO A 28 -4.23 -15.94 -2.09
CA PRO A 28 -5.11 -15.02 -1.37
C PRO A 28 -4.40 -14.27 -0.23
N GLN A 29 -3.39 -14.89 0.38
CA GLN A 29 -2.63 -14.30 1.49
C GLN A 29 -1.82 -13.08 1.04
N ALA A 30 -1.18 -13.15 -0.13
CA ALA A 30 -0.42 -12.03 -0.68
C ALA A 30 -1.35 -10.85 -1.02
N PHE A 31 -2.54 -11.15 -1.54
CA PHE A 31 -3.52 -10.14 -1.94
C PHE A 31 -4.12 -9.38 -0.76
N MET A 32 -4.23 -10.00 0.42
CA MET A 32 -4.65 -9.33 1.66
C MET A 32 -3.54 -8.51 2.31
N VAL A 33 -2.28 -8.99 2.27
CA VAL A 33 -1.16 -8.28 2.92
C VAL A 33 -0.85 -6.94 2.25
N VAL A 34 -0.93 -6.86 0.92
CA VAL A 34 -0.62 -5.63 0.17
C VAL A 34 -1.47 -4.40 0.57
N PRO A 35 -2.81 -4.46 0.64
CA PRO A 35 -3.61 -3.33 1.11
C PRO A 35 -3.43 -3.06 2.61
N ILE A 36 -3.21 -4.08 3.44
CA ILE A 36 -2.95 -3.89 4.87
C ILE A 36 -1.64 -3.11 5.06
N VAL A 37 -0.55 -3.50 4.41
CA VAL A 37 0.73 -2.81 4.55
C VAL A 37 0.74 -1.47 3.80
N GLY A 38 0.14 -1.42 2.62
CA GLY A 38 0.18 -0.27 1.72
C GLY A 38 -0.87 0.81 1.96
N ALA A 39 -1.95 0.55 2.70
CA ALA A 39 -2.96 1.57 3.00
C ALA A 39 -3.08 1.81 4.51
N PHE A 40 -3.23 0.75 5.32
CA PHE A 40 -3.51 0.89 6.74
C PHE A 40 -2.34 1.47 7.54
N PHE A 41 -1.09 1.05 7.27
CA PHE A 41 0.08 1.66 7.93
C PHE A 41 0.28 3.12 7.52
N ILE A 42 -0.05 3.47 6.27
CA ILE A 42 0.05 4.85 5.79
C ILE A 42 -0.95 5.73 6.55
N ASP A 43 -2.17 5.25 6.78
CA ASP A 43 -3.17 5.97 7.57
C ASP A 43 -2.72 6.23 9.01
N ILE A 44 -2.09 5.24 9.67
CA ILE A 44 -1.56 5.41 11.04
C ILE A 44 -0.47 6.48 11.07
N VAL A 45 0.50 6.41 10.15
CA VAL A 45 1.59 7.39 10.08
C VAL A 45 1.06 8.78 9.78
N ASN A 46 0.11 8.89 8.85
CA ASN A 46 -0.52 10.16 8.51
C ASN A 46 -1.28 10.76 9.71
N LEU A 47 -2.00 9.93 10.47
CA LEU A 47 -2.71 10.36 11.68
C LEU A 47 -1.75 10.85 12.77
N VAL A 48 -0.64 10.14 12.99
CA VAL A 48 0.40 10.54 13.96
C VAL A 48 1.05 11.87 13.57
N ILE A 49 1.42 12.02 12.29
CA ILE A 49 2.04 13.25 11.79
C ILE A 49 1.06 14.42 11.89
N LEU A 50 -0.19 14.22 11.48
CA LEU A 50 -1.20 15.27 11.48
C LEU A 50 -1.54 15.71 12.91
N GLN A 51 -1.74 14.76 13.82
CA GLN A 51 -1.96 15.07 15.24
C GLN A 51 -0.76 15.76 15.88
N GLY A 52 0.46 15.32 15.57
CA GLY A 52 1.70 15.98 16.05
C GLY A 52 1.85 17.40 15.53
N CYS A 53 1.59 17.63 14.24
CA CYS A 53 1.64 18.95 13.63
C CYS A 53 0.57 19.90 14.20
N ILE A 54 -0.67 19.42 14.37
CA ILE A 54 -1.75 20.22 14.98
C ILE A 54 -1.40 20.57 16.43
N ALA A 55 -0.85 19.62 17.19
CA ALA A 55 -0.42 19.85 18.56
C ALA A 55 0.77 20.82 18.67
N PHE A 56 1.62 20.91 17.65
CA PHE A 56 2.76 21.84 17.61
C PHE A 56 2.37 23.27 17.18
N ILE A 57 1.36 23.41 16.34
CA ILE A 57 0.84 24.72 15.88
C ILE A 57 -0.05 25.39 16.93
N LYS A 58 -0.66 24.59 17.83
CA LYS A 58 -1.50 25.08 18.93
C LYS A 58 -0.67 25.47 20.15
#